data_AF-A0A4Y8VQ66-F1
#
_entry.id   AF-A0A4Y8VQ66-F1
#
_cell.length_a   1.000
_cell.length_b   1.000
_cell.length_c   1.000
_cell.angle_alpha   90.00
_cell.angle_beta   90.00
_cell.angle_gamma   90.00
#
_symmetry.space_group_name_H-M   'P 1'
#
loop_
_entity.id
_entity.type
_entity.pdbx_description
1 polymer ?
#
loop_
_entity_poly.entity_id
_entity_poly.type
_entity_poly.pdbx_seq_one_letter_code
_entity_poly.pdbx_strand_id
1 'polypeptide(L)'
;MSKFFKTLGVLFSLLLLTSVSMTAQVKKKTTTVKRTVVAQTKPVLDLTCFDLKGKVHTCIEWSNAGGPRHKRIFDRNGKWIGYRDDGGLNIWNNISGLKRDAKGRITFYREKDDDYTVPKAISYDSAGRVTKITSVFDEETDETVYSYDSKGRLIKEVFTATDMSEENVTVYKYSDYEFDSHGNWTSRICEFEVDGNPVRECISRVITYYK
;
A
#
# COMPACT_ATOMS: atom_id res chain seq x y z
N MET A 1 17.36 65.60 21.72
CA MET A 1 17.22 66.76 20.81
C MET A 1 15.94 66.55 20.00
N SER A 2 14.87 67.30 20.30
CA SER A 2 14.46 68.48 19.52
C SER A 2 14.22 68.10 18.05
N LYS A 3 13.04 68.21 17.43
CA LYS A 3 11.97 69.20 17.60
C LYS A 3 10.86 68.84 16.58
N PHE A 4 9.60 69.07 16.98
CA PHE A 4 8.55 69.79 16.25
C PHE A 4 8.04 69.23 14.89
N PHE A 5 6.74 68.86 14.82
CA PHE A 5 5.61 69.67 14.27
C PHE A 5 5.72 69.86 12.74
N LYS A 6 4.72 69.63 11.89
CA LYS A 6 3.39 70.28 11.82
C LYS A 6 2.72 69.73 10.53
N THR A 7 1.51 69.17 10.60
CA THR A 7 0.22 69.75 10.16
C THR A 7 -0.02 69.94 8.66
N LEU A 8 -1.26 69.58 8.28
CA LEU A 8 -2.13 70.22 7.28
C LEU A 8 -1.65 70.15 5.82
N GLY A 9 -2.50 69.97 4.83
CA GLY A 9 -3.94 70.20 4.76
C GLY A 9 -4.25 70.74 3.37
N VAL A 10 -5.15 70.04 2.67
CA VAL A 10 -6.22 70.53 1.79
C VAL A 10 -5.97 71.79 0.92
N LEU A 11 -6.16 71.65 -0.41
CA LEU A 11 -7.14 72.35 -1.28
C LEU A 11 -6.60 72.38 -2.73
N PHE A 12 -7.28 71.72 -3.66
CA PHE A 12 -8.33 72.28 -4.53
C PHE A 12 -7.76 73.08 -5.71
N SER A 13 -7.78 72.46 -6.89
CA SER A 13 -7.73 73.16 -8.17
C SER A 13 -8.85 72.58 -9.02
N LEU A 14 -9.85 73.44 -9.25
CA LEU A 14 -11.01 73.20 -10.10
C LEU A 14 -10.63 73.67 -11.50
N LEU A 15 -10.68 72.79 -12.50
CA LEU A 15 -10.85 73.19 -13.89
C LEU A 15 -11.75 72.19 -14.62
N LEU A 16 -12.98 72.65 -14.90
CA LEU A 16 -13.86 72.13 -15.93
C LEU A 16 -13.11 72.15 -17.28
N LEU A 17 -13.26 71.10 -18.09
CA LEU A 17 -14.06 71.16 -19.33
C LEU A 17 -13.99 69.86 -20.14
N THR A 18 -15.10 69.62 -20.84
CA THR A 18 -15.31 68.70 -21.98
C THR A 18 -15.56 67.23 -21.68
N SER A 19 -16.85 66.90 -21.75
CA SER A 19 -17.37 65.61 -22.15
C SER A 19 -16.73 65.11 -23.45
N VAL A 20 -16.21 63.89 -23.42
CA VAL A 20 -16.19 63.02 -24.60
C VAL A 20 -16.66 61.65 -24.15
N SER A 21 -17.88 61.31 -24.56
CA SER A 21 -18.41 59.95 -24.48
C SER A 21 -17.65 59.10 -25.48
N MET A 22 -16.89 58.11 -25.01
CA MET A 22 -16.52 56.95 -25.80
C MET A 22 -16.61 55.71 -24.91
N THR A 23 -17.65 54.92 -25.12
CA THR A 23 -17.75 53.55 -24.59
C THR A 23 -16.72 52.68 -25.30
N ALA A 24 -15.54 52.51 -24.69
CA ALA A 24 -14.62 51.44 -25.06
C ALA A 24 -14.94 50.20 -24.20
N GLN A 25 -15.66 49.25 -24.79
CA GLN A 25 -15.79 47.91 -24.24
C GLN A 25 -14.41 47.23 -24.27
N VAL A 26 -13.73 47.18 -23.13
CA VAL A 26 -12.54 46.35 -22.96
C VAL A 26 -13.02 44.89 -22.89
N LYS A 27 -12.84 44.15 -23.97
CA LYS A 27 -12.87 42.67 -23.95
C LYS A 27 -11.85 42.20 -22.92
N LYS A 28 -12.32 41.79 -21.74
CA LYS A 28 -11.50 41.04 -20.78
C LYS A 28 -11.00 39.80 -21.50
N LYS A 29 -9.71 39.78 -21.82
CA LYS A 29 -9.00 38.57 -22.23
C LYS A 29 -9.02 37.65 -21.01
N THR A 30 -9.98 36.73 -20.96
CA THR A 30 -9.99 35.66 -19.98
C THR A 30 -8.75 34.82 -20.25
N THR A 31 -7.70 35.04 -19.48
CA THR A 31 -6.55 34.15 -19.45
C THR A 31 -7.03 32.84 -18.85
N THR A 32 -7.39 31.90 -19.71
CA THR A 32 -7.62 30.52 -19.31
C THR A 32 -6.30 29.99 -18.80
N VAL A 33 -6.12 30.01 -17.48
CA VAL A 33 -5.07 29.25 -16.81
C VAL A 33 -5.36 27.80 -17.17
N LYS A 34 -4.62 27.25 -18.14
CA LYS A 34 -4.59 25.81 -18.38
C LYS A 34 -4.15 25.21 -17.06
N ARG A 35 -5.10 24.64 -16.35
CA ARG A 35 -4.84 23.82 -15.17
C ARG A 35 -3.97 22.68 -15.69
N THR A 36 -2.67 22.76 -15.45
CA THR A 36 -1.77 21.64 -15.68
C THR A 36 -2.37 20.49 -14.89
N VAL A 37 -2.92 19.52 -15.60
CA VAL A 37 -3.36 18.27 -14.97
C VAL A 37 -2.08 17.70 -14.39
N VAL A 38 -1.89 17.85 -13.08
CA VAL A 38 -0.88 17.09 -12.35
C VAL A 38 -1.17 15.65 -12.71
N ALA A 39 -0.22 15.00 -13.39
CA ALA A 39 -0.37 13.61 -13.78
C ALA A 39 -0.91 12.86 -12.57
N GLN A 40 -2.11 12.28 -12.69
CA GLN A 40 -2.65 11.43 -11.63
C GLN A 40 -1.55 10.43 -11.30
N THR A 41 -1.02 10.53 -10.08
CA THR A 41 -0.05 9.56 -9.60
C THR A 41 -0.70 8.20 -9.78
N LYS A 42 -0.02 7.31 -10.54
CA LYS A 42 -0.54 5.97 -10.81
C LYS A 42 -1.06 5.37 -9.50
N PRO A 43 -2.26 4.76 -9.49
CA PRO A 43 -2.77 4.13 -8.29
C PRO A 43 -1.74 3.12 -7.80
N VAL A 44 -1.36 3.22 -6.53
CA VAL A 44 -0.50 2.22 -5.89
C VAL A 44 -1.41 1.11 -5.41
N LEU A 45 -1.18 -0.10 -5.89
CA LEU A 45 -2.01 -1.27 -5.60
C LEU A 45 -1.26 -2.28 -4.74
N ASP A 46 -0.33 -1.82 -3.90
CA ASP A 46 0.44 -2.70 -3.02
C ASP A 46 -0.47 -3.42 -2.01
N LEU A 47 -1.57 -2.80 -1.59
CA LEU A 47 -2.56 -3.44 -0.69
C LEU A 47 -3.10 -4.78 -1.24
N THR A 48 -3.23 -4.93 -2.56
CA THR A 48 -3.75 -6.18 -3.14
C THR A 48 -2.76 -7.33 -3.00
N CYS A 49 -1.45 -7.03 -2.86
CA CYS A 49 -0.43 -8.02 -2.53
C CYS A 49 -0.65 -8.66 -1.16
N PHE A 50 -1.38 -7.98 -0.26
CA PHE A 50 -1.63 -8.42 1.12
C PHE A 50 -3.09 -8.72 1.41
N ASP A 51 -3.94 -8.80 0.38
CA ASP A 51 -5.39 -8.96 0.51
C ASP A 51 -6.01 -7.89 1.43
N LEU A 52 -5.70 -6.62 1.13
CA LEU A 52 -6.16 -5.44 1.86
C LEU A 52 -6.93 -4.46 0.95
N LYS A 53 -7.93 -3.80 1.53
CA LYS A 53 -8.86 -2.87 0.87
C LYS A 53 -9.02 -1.59 1.69
N GLY A 54 -9.37 -0.49 1.02
CA GLY A 54 -9.57 0.80 1.67
C GLY A 54 -8.27 1.54 1.97
N LYS A 55 -8.34 2.61 2.78
CA LYS A 55 -7.18 3.45 3.11
C LYS A 55 -6.43 2.89 4.33
N VAL A 56 -5.91 1.68 4.20
CA VAL A 56 -5.18 1.02 5.30
C VAL A 56 -3.94 1.84 5.67
N HIS A 57 -3.72 2.01 6.96
CA HIS A 57 -2.50 2.58 7.53
C HIS A 57 -1.60 1.48 8.09
N THR A 58 -2.15 0.53 8.84
CA THR A 58 -1.39 -0.62 9.35
C THR A 58 -2.21 -1.90 9.29
N CYS A 59 -1.55 -3.02 9.04
CA CYS A 59 -2.10 -4.37 9.24
C CYS A 59 -1.12 -5.15 10.12
N ILE A 60 -1.59 -5.65 11.26
CA ILE A 60 -0.83 -6.55 12.16
C ILE A 60 -1.49 -7.92 12.05
N GLU A 61 -0.74 -8.95 11.71
CA GLU A 61 -1.23 -10.32 11.54
C GLU A 61 -0.50 -11.28 12.49
N TRP A 62 -1.22 -12.25 13.07
CA TRP A 62 -0.64 -13.24 13.98
C TRP A 62 -1.47 -14.52 14.07
N SER A 63 -0.84 -15.62 14.52
CA SER A 63 -1.50 -16.88 14.85
C SER A 63 -1.76 -17.01 16.35
N ASN A 64 -2.85 -17.67 16.74
CA ASN A 64 -3.09 -18.06 18.12
C ASN A 64 -2.15 -19.19 18.62
N ALA A 65 -1.46 -19.90 17.71
CA ALA A 65 -0.43 -20.87 18.06
C ALA A 65 0.89 -20.22 18.52
N GLY A 66 1.00 -18.89 18.41
CA GLY A 66 2.19 -18.11 18.77
C GLY A 66 2.92 -17.60 17.53
N GLY A 67 4.20 -17.28 17.70
CA GLY A 67 5.04 -16.69 16.66
C GLY A 67 4.97 -15.16 16.61
N PRO A 68 5.83 -14.55 15.76
CA PRO A 68 5.93 -13.10 15.66
C PRO A 68 4.69 -12.48 14.99
N ARG A 69 4.29 -11.30 15.44
CA ARG A 69 3.28 -10.49 14.74
C ARG A 69 3.90 -9.70 13.62
N HIS A 70 3.31 -9.81 12.44
CA HIS A 70 3.81 -9.18 11.23
C HIS A 70 3.08 -7.85 11.01
N LYS A 71 3.71 -6.72 11.35
CA LYS A 71 3.12 -5.39 11.18
C LYS A 71 3.56 -4.74 9.87
N ARG A 72 2.65 -4.66 8.90
CA ARG A 72 2.85 -3.92 7.64
C ARG A 72 2.30 -2.50 7.78
N ILE A 73 3.03 -1.52 7.24
CA ILE A 73 2.70 -0.09 7.28
C ILE A 73 2.56 0.44 5.85
N PHE A 74 1.48 1.18 5.63
CA PHE A 74 1.13 1.73 4.32
C PHE A 74 0.97 3.25 4.38
N ASP A 75 1.29 3.93 3.29
CA ASP A 75 0.99 5.36 3.14
C ASP A 75 -0.49 5.59 2.80
N ARG A 76 -0.91 6.86 2.73
CA ARG A 76 -2.31 7.23 2.43
C ARG A 76 -2.81 6.77 1.06
N ASN A 77 -1.91 6.40 0.16
CA ASN A 77 -2.23 5.89 -1.17
C ASN A 77 -2.20 4.35 -1.22
N GLY A 78 -1.98 3.68 -0.08
CA GLY A 78 -1.89 2.23 0.00
C GLY A 78 -0.54 1.66 -0.43
N LYS A 79 0.51 2.49 -0.54
CA LYS A 79 1.86 2.02 -0.83
C LYS A 79 2.47 1.36 0.40
N TRP A 80 3.10 0.20 0.23
CA TRP A 80 3.85 -0.45 1.31
C TRP A 80 5.15 0.31 1.57
N ILE A 81 5.32 0.79 2.81
CA ILE A 81 6.41 1.69 3.22
C ILE A 81 7.08 1.29 4.53
N GLY A 82 6.68 0.17 5.14
CA GLY A 82 7.26 -0.25 6.39
C GLY A 82 6.83 -1.64 6.84
N TYR A 83 7.69 -2.24 7.64
CA TYR A 83 7.42 -3.49 8.33
C TYR A 83 8.01 -3.41 9.75
N ARG A 84 7.29 -3.89 10.76
CA ARG A 84 7.83 -4.10 12.11
C ARG A 84 7.46 -5.47 12.65
N ASP A 85 8.37 -6.07 13.41
CA ASP A 85 8.09 -7.25 14.24
C ASP A 85 7.61 -6.85 15.65
N ASP A 86 7.36 -7.84 16.50
CA ASP A 86 6.97 -7.65 17.90
C ASP A 86 8.06 -7.00 18.77
N GLY A 87 9.33 -7.18 18.39
CA GLY A 87 10.48 -6.53 19.04
C GLY A 87 10.56 -5.02 18.77
N GLY A 88 9.70 -4.50 17.88
CA GLY A 88 9.72 -3.12 17.44
C GLY A 88 10.84 -2.83 16.44
N LEU A 89 11.57 -3.85 15.98
CA LEU A 89 12.60 -3.73 14.97
C LEU A 89 11.94 -3.38 13.64
N ASN A 90 12.39 -2.29 13.02
CA ASN A 90 11.94 -1.91 11.69
C ASN A 90 12.76 -2.65 10.64
N ILE A 91 12.32 -3.85 10.27
CA ILE A 91 12.95 -4.60 9.19
C ILE A 91 12.56 -4.09 7.80
N TRP A 92 11.97 -2.90 7.67
CA TRP A 92 11.82 -2.26 6.35
C TRP A 92 13.14 -2.10 5.60
N ASN A 93 14.25 -1.93 6.33
CA ASN A 93 15.59 -1.89 5.75
C ASN A 93 16.04 -3.24 5.16
N ASN A 94 15.32 -4.32 5.47
CA ASN A 94 15.55 -5.63 4.89
C ASN A 94 14.81 -5.81 3.56
N ILE A 95 13.90 -4.89 3.21
CA ILE A 95 13.20 -4.92 1.93
C ILE A 95 13.98 -4.11 0.90
N SER A 96 14.39 -4.75 -0.19
CA SER A 96 15.12 -4.09 -1.29
C SER A 96 14.61 -4.52 -2.67
N GLY A 97 15.08 -3.82 -3.72
CA GLY A 97 14.79 -4.21 -5.11
C GLY A 97 13.31 -4.18 -5.52
N LEU A 98 12.45 -3.46 -4.79
CA LEU A 98 10.99 -3.43 -5.00
C LEU A 98 10.62 -2.96 -6.41
N LYS A 99 9.97 -3.84 -7.19
CA LYS A 99 9.43 -3.55 -8.54
C LYS A 99 7.92 -3.62 -8.55
N ARG A 100 7.31 -2.85 -9.46
CA ARG A 100 5.87 -2.84 -9.70
C ARG A 100 5.55 -2.99 -11.16
N ASP A 101 4.39 -3.56 -11.46
CA ASP A 101 3.85 -3.60 -12.82
C ASP A 101 3.24 -2.25 -13.24
N ALA A 102 2.73 -2.19 -14.48
CA ALA A 102 2.08 -1.00 -15.03
C ALA A 102 0.81 -0.57 -14.26
N LYS A 103 0.17 -1.50 -13.53
CA LYS A 103 -1.00 -1.25 -12.68
C LYS A 103 -0.60 -0.79 -11.27
N GLY A 104 0.69 -0.78 -10.94
CA GLY A 104 1.19 -0.35 -9.63
C GLY A 104 1.15 -1.45 -8.56
N ARG A 105 1.03 -2.73 -8.94
CA ARG A 105 1.10 -3.89 -8.02
C ARG A 105 2.55 -4.33 -7.83
N ILE A 106 2.92 -4.80 -6.65
CA ILE A 106 4.27 -5.33 -6.38
C ILE A 106 4.48 -6.62 -7.19
N THR A 107 5.51 -6.68 -8.03
CA THR A 107 5.83 -7.91 -8.78
C THR A 107 7.11 -8.58 -8.33
N PHE A 108 7.95 -7.85 -7.61
CA PHE A 108 9.21 -8.37 -7.12
C PHE A 108 9.71 -7.54 -5.96
N TYR A 109 10.35 -8.19 -5.00
CA TYR A 109 11.20 -7.54 -4.01
C TYR A 109 12.21 -8.56 -3.47
N ARG A 110 13.11 -8.12 -2.61
CA ARG A 110 14.06 -8.97 -1.90
C ARG A 110 13.92 -8.74 -0.41
N GLU A 111 13.95 -9.82 0.36
CA GLU A 111 13.99 -9.84 1.81
C GLU A 111 15.41 -10.18 2.24
N LYS A 112 16.03 -9.33 3.05
CA LYS A 112 17.33 -9.57 3.66
C LYS A 112 17.12 -10.26 5.00
N ASP A 113 17.74 -11.42 5.16
CA ASP A 113 17.95 -12.06 6.45
C ASP A 113 19.39 -11.80 6.92
N ASP A 114 19.82 -12.41 8.01
CA ASP A 114 21.11 -12.10 8.64
C ASP A 114 22.27 -12.19 7.64
N ASP A 115 22.36 -13.31 6.90
CA ASP A 115 23.49 -13.61 6.03
C ASP A 115 23.16 -13.65 4.52
N TYR A 116 21.87 -13.61 4.15
CA TYR A 116 21.46 -13.78 2.75
C TYR A 116 20.30 -12.85 2.37
N THR A 117 19.99 -12.82 1.08
CA THR A 117 18.95 -11.96 0.53
C THR A 117 18.09 -12.75 -0.46
N VAL A 118 16.88 -13.06 -0.02
CA VAL A 118 15.93 -13.93 -0.69
C VAL A 118 15.07 -13.13 -1.67
N PRO A 119 15.07 -13.43 -2.98
CA PRO A 119 14.14 -12.81 -3.91
C PRO A 119 12.72 -13.34 -3.71
N LYS A 120 11.72 -12.46 -3.88
CA LYS A 120 10.31 -12.82 -3.91
C LYS A 120 9.71 -12.29 -5.21
N ALA A 121 9.41 -13.18 -6.16
CA ALA A 121 8.69 -12.86 -7.39
C ALA A 121 7.20 -13.15 -7.22
N ILE A 122 6.32 -12.24 -7.64
CA ILE A 122 4.87 -12.30 -7.36
C ILE A 122 4.09 -12.27 -8.67
N SER A 123 3.20 -13.24 -8.83
CA SER A 123 2.24 -13.34 -9.94
C SER A 123 0.81 -13.07 -9.47
N TYR A 124 -0.03 -12.62 -10.39
CA TYR A 124 -1.42 -12.26 -10.10
C TYR A 124 -2.37 -12.81 -11.15
N ASP A 125 -3.62 -13.03 -10.75
CA ASP A 125 -4.71 -13.28 -11.67
C ASP A 125 -5.26 -11.97 -12.31
N SER A 126 -6.28 -12.14 -13.16
CA SER A 126 -6.98 -11.04 -13.83
C SER A 126 -7.77 -10.15 -12.86
N ALA A 127 -8.18 -10.67 -11.70
CA ALA A 127 -8.85 -9.92 -10.63
C ALA A 127 -7.87 -9.16 -9.73
N GLY A 128 -6.57 -9.38 -9.88
CA GLY A 128 -5.52 -8.71 -9.10
C GLY A 128 -5.16 -9.39 -7.79
N ARG A 129 -5.56 -10.64 -7.58
CA ARG A 129 -5.18 -11.48 -6.43
C ARG A 129 -3.87 -12.19 -6.71
N VAL A 130 -3.04 -12.37 -5.67
CA VAL A 130 -1.75 -13.08 -5.79
C VAL A 130 -2.02 -14.54 -6.12
N THR A 131 -1.47 -15.07 -7.19
CA THR A 131 -1.63 -16.49 -7.55
C THR A 131 -0.42 -17.33 -7.16
N LYS A 132 0.76 -16.71 -7.16
CA LYS A 132 2.02 -17.40 -6.91
C LYS A 132 3.06 -16.44 -6.36
N ILE A 133 3.82 -16.93 -5.38
CA ILE A 133 5.07 -16.33 -4.94
C ILE A 133 6.18 -17.36 -5.18
N THR A 134 7.31 -16.93 -5.73
CA THR A 134 8.47 -17.79 -5.94
C THR A 134 9.72 -17.12 -5.40
N SER A 135 10.52 -17.89 -4.69
CA SER A 135 11.88 -17.57 -4.31
C SER A 135 12.82 -18.60 -4.92
N VAL A 136 13.86 -18.13 -5.60
CA VAL A 136 14.95 -18.99 -6.08
C VAL A 136 16.24 -18.40 -5.54
N PHE A 137 16.92 -19.14 -4.70
CA PHE A 137 18.18 -18.73 -4.09
C PHE A 137 19.11 -19.95 -4.05
N ASP A 138 20.28 -19.81 -4.66
CA ASP A 138 21.22 -20.92 -4.88
C ASP A 138 20.55 -22.12 -5.56
N GLU A 139 20.63 -23.31 -4.98
CA GLU A 139 19.99 -24.54 -5.46
C GLU A 139 18.61 -24.79 -4.82
N GLU A 140 18.11 -23.83 -4.03
CA GLU A 140 16.82 -23.88 -3.35
C GLU A 140 15.74 -23.09 -4.10
N THR A 141 14.54 -23.67 -4.19
CA THR A 141 13.34 -23.01 -4.71
C THR A 141 12.19 -23.16 -3.74
N ASP A 142 11.68 -22.04 -3.24
CA ASP A 142 10.39 -21.98 -2.56
C ASP A 142 9.33 -21.48 -3.52
N GLU A 143 8.21 -22.19 -3.56
CA GLU A 143 7.03 -21.82 -4.32
C GLU A 143 5.80 -21.84 -3.43
N THR A 144 4.98 -20.81 -3.53
CA THR A 144 3.68 -20.75 -2.86
C THR A 144 2.59 -20.47 -3.87
N VAL A 145 1.63 -21.38 -4.03
CA VAL A 145 0.49 -21.23 -4.95
C VAL A 145 -0.80 -21.03 -4.17
N TYR A 146 -1.57 -20.02 -4.57
CA TYR A 146 -2.77 -19.58 -3.87
C TYR A 146 -4.03 -19.86 -4.71
N SER A 147 -5.06 -20.43 -4.08
CA SER A 147 -6.36 -20.71 -4.70
C SER A 147 -7.49 -20.03 -3.96
N TYR A 148 -8.45 -19.50 -4.72
CA TYR A 148 -9.54 -18.67 -4.22
C TYR A 148 -10.90 -19.26 -4.57
N ASP A 149 -11.89 -19.01 -3.73
CA ASP A 149 -13.28 -19.31 -4.07
C ASP A 149 -13.90 -18.28 -5.04
N SER A 150 -15.17 -18.52 -5.41
CA SER A 150 -15.92 -17.63 -6.32
C SER A 150 -16.19 -16.23 -5.75
N LYS A 151 -16.07 -16.05 -4.43
CA LYS A 151 -16.17 -14.75 -3.75
C LYS A 151 -14.80 -14.08 -3.60
N GLY A 152 -13.74 -14.76 -4.02
CA GLY A 152 -12.36 -14.29 -3.96
C GLY A 152 -11.68 -14.40 -2.61
N ARG A 153 -12.18 -15.27 -1.72
CA ARG A 153 -11.52 -15.59 -0.45
C ARG A 153 -10.46 -16.66 -0.69
N LEU A 154 -9.30 -16.53 -0.06
CA LEU A 154 -8.27 -17.57 -0.10
C LEU A 154 -8.82 -18.83 0.58
N ILE A 155 -8.77 -19.98 -0.09
CA ILE A 155 -9.25 -21.25 0.46
C ILE A 155 -8.14 -22.29 0.58
N LYS A 156 -7.06 -22.12 -0.20
CA LYS A 156 -5.94 -23.06 -0.21
C LYS A 156 -4.65 -22.34 -0.55
N GLU A 157 -3.60 -22.70 0.14
CA GLU A 157 -2.21 -22.36 -0.17
C GLU A 157 -1.41 -23.66 -0.22
N VAL A 158 -0.56 -23.80 -1.24
CA VAL A 158 0.37 -24.92 -1.38
C VAL A 158 1.76 -24.34 -1.36
N PHE A 159 2.51 -24.65 -0.31
CA PHE A 159 3.92 -24.30 -0.19
C PHE A 159 4.76 -25.52 -0.59
N THR A 160 5.68 -25.32 -1.52
CA THR A 160 6.62 -26.32 -2.00
C THR A 160 8.03 -25.77 -1.81
N ALA A 161 8.85 -26.43 -1.00
CA ALA A 161 10.28 -26.18 -0.89
C ALA A 161 11.02 -27.28 -1.64
N THR A 162 11.93 -26.89 -2.53
CA THR A 162 12.76 -27.81 -3.30
C THR A 162 14.23 -27.50 -3.06
N ASP A 163 15.00 -28.48 -2.60
CA ASP A 163 16.45 -28.39 -2.38
C ASP A 163 17.16 -29.59 -3.04
N MET A 164 18.12 -29.34 -3.94
CA MET A 164 18.91 -30.38 -4.62
C MET A 164 18.11 -31.59 -5.16
N SER A 165 16.84 -31.41 -5.53
CA SER A 165 15.84 -32.41 -6.00
C SER A 165 14.94 -33.06 -4.93
N GLU A 166 15.12 -32.77 -3.66
CA GLU A 166 14.17 -33.13 -2.61
C GLU A 166 13.04 -32.10 -2.56
N GLU A 167 11.80 -32.57 -2.57
CA GLU A 167 10.60 -31.71 -2.55
C GLU A 167 9.80 -31.95 -1.26
N ASN A 168 9.53 -30.87 -0.53
CA ASN A 168 8.66 -30.86 0.63
C ASN A 168 7.44 -29.99 0.35
N VAL A 169 6.25 -30.57 0.51
CA VAL A 169 4.98 -29.89 0.22
C VAL A 169 4.13 -29.78 1.47
N THR A 170 3.74 -28.55 1.81
CA THR A 170 2.74 -28.27 2.86
C THR A 170 1.49 -27.66 2.23
N VAL A 171 0.32 -28.17 2.62
CA VAL A 171 -0.97 -27.67 2.15
C VAL A 171 -1.73 -27.02 3.30
N TYR A 172 -2.02 -25.73 3.16
CA TYR A 172 -2.84 -24.97 4.09
C TYR A 172 -4.24 -24.78 3.51
N LYS A 173 -5.26 -24.97 4.34
CA LYS A 173 -6.67 -24.71 4.02
C LYS A 173 -7.20 -23.60 4.90
N TYR A 174 -8.03 -22.73 4.34
CA TYR A 174 -8.54 -21.56 5.04
C TYR A 174 -10.06 -21.51 5.05
N SER A 175 -10.63 -21.23 6.22
CA SER A 175 -12.08 -21.23 6.48
C SER A 175 -12.47 -20.22 7.57
N ASP A 176 -13.74 -20.19 7.95
CA ASP A 176 -14.26 -19.43 9.11
C ASP A 176 -13.83 -17.96 9.15
N TYR A 177 -13.98 -17.28 8.01
CA TYR A 177 -13.58 -15.88 7.87
C TYR A 177 -14.54 -14.92 8.60
N GLU A 178 -13.96 -13.99 9.36
CA GLU A 178 -14.61 -12.78 9.85
C GLU A 178 -14.06 -11.56 9.10
N PHE A 179 -14.89 -10.51 8.96
CA PHE A 179 -14.53 -9.31 8.20
C PHE A 179 -14.88 -8.04 8.95
N ASP A 180 -14.11 -6.99 8.71
CA ASP A 180 -14.46 -5.63 9.11
C ASP A 180 -15.40 -4.95 8.09
N SER A 181 -15.80 -3.71 8.41
CA SER A 181 -16.69 -2.91 7.56
C SER A 181 -16.10 -2.51 6.20
N HIS A 182 -14.79 -2.66 5.98
CA HIS A 182 -14.12 -2.43 4.69
C HIS A 182 -14.03 -3.71 3.86
N GLY A 183 -14.50 -4.85 4.38
CA GLY A 183 -14.44 -6.14 3.73
C GLY A 183 -13.04 -6.75 3.74
N ASN A 184 -12.19 -6.34 4.68
CA ASN A 184 -10.93 -7.00 4.98
C ASN A 184 -11.17 -8.06 6.05
N TRP A 185 -10.56 -9.23 5.91
CA TRP A 185 -10.71 -10.24 6.93
C TRP A 185 -9.94 -9.87 8.19
N THR A 186 -10.54 -10.14 9.34
CA THR A 186 -9.99 -9.88 10.68
C THR A 186 -9.66 -11.15 11.43
N SER A 187 -10.30 -12.26 11.06
CA SER A 187 -9.99 -13.60 11.55
C SER A 187 -10.27 -14.63 10.47
N ARG A 188 -9.53 -15.75 10.49
CA ARG A 188 -9.78 -16.96 9.70
C ARG A 188 -9.15 -18.15 10.39
N ILE A 189 -9.67 -19.34 10.11
CA ILE A 189 -9.04 -20.60 10.50
C ILE A 189 -8.07 -21.04 9.42
N CYS A 190 -6.92 -21.55 9.83
CA CYS A 190 -5.92 -22.22 9.00
C CYS A 190 -5.76 -23.67 9.47
N GLU A 191 -5.84 -24.62 8.55
CA GLU A 191 -5.65 -26.05 8.80
C GLU A 191 -4.56 -26.61 7.90
N PHE A 192 -3.63 -27.38 8.46
CA PHE A 192 -2.52 -28.00 7.75
C PHE A 192 -2.05 -29.26 8.50
N GLU A 193 -1.08 -29.99 7.95
CA GLU A 193 -0.54 -31.20 8.57
C GLU A 193 0.94 -31.02 8.91
N VAL A 194 1.35 -31.54 10.07
CA VAL A 194 2.74 -31.62 10.52
C VAL A 194 3.01 -33.06 10.97
N ASP A 195 3.94 -33.75 10.32
CA ASP A 195 4.27 -35.15 10.59
C ASP A 195 3.03 -36.07 10.62
N GLY A 196 2.09 -35.82 9.70
CA GLY A 196 0.83 -36.56 9.58
C GLY A 196 -0.24 -36.21 10.63
N ASN A 197 0.03 -35.24 11.52
CA ASN A 197 -0.92 -34.77 12.50
C ASN A 197 -1.61 -33.49 12.02
N PRO A 198 -2.94 -33.39 12.08
CA PRO A 198 -3.65 -32.18 11.72
C PRO A 198 -3.41 -31.09 12.75
N VAL A 199 -3.04 -29.91 12.27
CA VAL A 199 -2.90 -28.67 13.03
C VAL A 199 -4.00 -27.71 12.61
N ARG A 200 -4.59 -27.02 13.58
CA ARG A 200 -5.63 -26.00 13.37
C ARG A 200 -5.31 -24.76 14.18
N GLU A 201 -5.25 -23.62 13.49
CA GLU A 201 -4.90 -22.34 14.08
C GLU A 201 -5.90 -21.26 13.66
N CYS A 202 -6.01 -20.23 14.48
CA CYS A 202 -6.74 -19.00 14.16
C CYS A 202 -5.73 -17.91 13.82
N ILE A 203 -5.81 -17.41 12.59
CA ILE A 203 -5.03 -16.27 12.12
C ILE A 203 -5.88 -15.02 12.26
N SER A 204 -5.35 -14.01 12.95
CA SER A 204 -6.07 -12.77 13.25
C SER A 204 -5.34 -11.55 12.69
N ARG A 205 -6.11 -10.50 12.39
CA ARG A 205 -5.60 -9.20 11.94
C ARG A 205 -6.18 -8.05 12.76
N VAL A 206 -5.31 -7.09 13.11
CA VAL A 206 -5.72 -5.73 13.49
C VAL A 206 -5.37 -4.78 12.34
N ILE A 207 -6.39 -4.15 11.79
CA ILE A 207 -6.24 -3.21 10.67
C ILE A 207 -6.63 -1.81 11.14
N THR A 208 -5.74 -0.85 10.93
CA THR A 208 -6.04 0.58 11.15
C THR A 208 -6.12 1.30 9.82
N TYR A 209 -6.95 2.34 9.78
CA TYR A 209 -7.25 3.10 8.57
C TYR A 209 -6.93 4.57 8.77
N TYR A 210 -6.55 5.24 7.69
CA TYR A 210 -6.54 6.68 7.66
C TYR A 210 -7.96 7.23 7.72
N LYS A 211 -8.14 8.29 8.53
CA LYS A 211 -9.31 9.17 8.45
C LYS A 211 -9.29 9.95 7.14
#